data_AF-A0A4Q9MTB0-F1
#
_entry.id   AF-A0A4Q9MTB0-F1
#
_cell.length_a   1.000
_cell.length_b   1.000
_cell.length_c   1.000
_cell.angle_alpha   90.00
_cell.angle_beta   90.00
_cell.angle_gamma   90.00
#
_symmetry.space_group_name_H-M   'P 1'
#
loop_
_entity.id
_entity.type
_entity.pdbx_description
1 polymer ?
#
loop_
_entity_poly.entity_id
_entity_poly.type
_entity_poly.pdbx_seq_one_letter_code
_entity_poly.pdbx_strand_id
1 'polypeptide(L)'
;MSNPDSISHVLELVSHLDRPRISSGDIAWATDIPAGKQLLQWLGAQLPDPSFADQVALAESNHTGPGCNPTLRASLAPIALYSEELDVLAALKVQDGSPPTTSGGSTPSAYELPSQLRFRTAVLEAEADLLDKQAARYKHRSSAVKAASKDTKRTIHPLRKQIQMVDDTIEGQQQRLANLSAEMDNNVARHVDSALRVMHEAVPHDVLDKYRADIALLSSSRTEATTAVKQLYRAVDDGYGSLPTVGELQDDASTIHVRLNELERDTTLFEKILQVAYAEELEKMAKRLEEAAVGSDEIVNILSSADPGSVSDEEDVPVSTLKVDVKGELERAVRMDRLALLGRQESGLDAVTDHMEKQLIPRLQDTYTDLHERSIAAVETEAIVSALIEELEDINDAVEAAKSTTSESVEDSHAILEVEMVDLLKELLGDSPGSNTVLLDRRDVVAEVSKLSARHAASKAAYEEWTSKLRGQIQELSSGTVPLLSTVYTHAPVNTSQPFAPGPALAALQADTRAKASELVEAAAKLQKDTELSSRDKKKLGLFLEKWAQK
;
A
#
# COMPACT_ATOMS: atom_id res chain seq x y z
N MET A 1 39.65 -97.09 -44.17
CA MET A 1 38.46 -97.75 -43.59
C MET A 1 37.23 -97.22 -44.31
N SER A 2 36.29 -98.10 -44.65
CA SER A 2 35.18 -97.85 -45.58
C SER A 2 34.01 -97.14 -44.86
N ASN A 3 33.47 -96.05 -45.41
CA ASN A 3 32.27 -95.38 -44.89
C ASN A 3 31.00 -96.14 -45.34
N PRO A 4 30.25 -96.79 -44.43
CA PRO A 4 28.96 -97.40 -44.76
C PRO A 4 27.84 -96.38 -45.09
N ASP A 5 28.04 -95.09 -44.75
CA ASP A 5 27.01 -94.05 -44.89
C ASP A 5 26.77 -93.58 -46.33
N SER A 6 27.74 -93.73 -47.23
CA SER A 6 27.56 -93.29 -48.62
C SER A 6 26.58 -94.19 -49.41
N ILE A 7 26.46 -95.47 -49.04
CA ILE A 7 25.54 -96.41 -49.72
C ILE A 7 24.09 -96.15 -49.28
N SER A 8 23.87 -95.89 -47.98
CA SER A 8 22.54 -95.57 -47.46
C SER A 8 22.00 -94.26 -48.03
N HIS A 9 22.83 -93.22 -48.15
CA HIS A 9 22.43 -91.93 -48.75
C HIS A 9 22.09 -92.05 -50.23
N VAL A 10 22.85 -92.85 -50.99
CA VAL A 10 22.55 -93.09 -52.41
C VAL A 10 21.27 -93.92 -52.56
N LEU A 11 21.02 -94.90 -51.69
CA LEU A 11 19.77 -95.67 -51.69
C LEU A 11 18.55 -94.81 -51.34
N GLU A 12 18.69 -93.87 -50.40
CA GLU A 12 17.64 -92.90 -50.06
C GLU A 12 17.33 -92.01 -51.27
N LEU A 13 18.35 -91.49 -51.95
CA LEU A 13 18.19 -90.70 -53.19
C LEU A 13 17.50 -91.48 -54.31
N VAL A 14 17.89 -92.73 -54.56
CA VAL A 14 17.25 -93.57 -55.58
C VAL A 14 15.80 -93.90 -55.21
N SER A 15 15.49 -94.05 -53.92
CA SER A 15 14.12 -94.30 -53.46
C SER A 15 13.19 -93.10 -53.71
N HIS A 16 13.72 -91.88 -53.74
CA HIS A 16 12.96 -90.66 -54.01
C HIS A 16 12.73 -90.36 -55.50
N LEU A 17 13.45 -91.03 -56.41
CA LEU A 17 13.32 -90.85 -57.86
C LEU A 17 12.38 -91.87 -58.55
N ASP A 18 11.63 -92.63 -57.75
CA ASP A 18 10.61 -93.61 -58.13
C ASP A 18 11.01 -94.63 -59.24
N ARG A 19 11.59 -95.75 -58.77
CA ARG A 19 12.06 -96.97 -59.49
C ARG A 19 13.36 -96.84 -60.32
N PRO A 20 14.15 -97.92 -60.41
CA PRO A 20 13.95 -99.26 -59.85
C PRO A 20 14.31 -99.35 -58.36
N ARG A 21 13.67 -100.29 -57.63
CA ARG A 21 14.00 -100.58 -56.23
C ARG A 21 15.34 -101.30 -56.19
N ILE A 22 16.41 -100.54 -56.03
CA ILE A 22 17.77 -101.06 -55.93
C ILE A 22 17.99 -101.50 -54.47
N SER A 23 18.41 -102.74 -54.25
CA SER A 23 18.76 -103.22 -52.91
C SER A 23 20.22 -102.87 -52.57
N SER A 24 20.58 -102.86 -51.29
CA SER A 24 21.98 -102.59 -50.89
C SER A 24 22.98 -103.58 -51.50
N GLY A 25 22.57 -104.82 -51.77
CA GLY A 25 23.37 -105.84 -52.45
C GLY A 25 23.65 -105.52 -53.92
N ASP A 26 22.76 -104.79 -54.59
CA ASP A 26 22.90 -104.43 -56.01
C ASP A 26 23.91 -103.29 -56.25
N ILE A 27 24.29 -102.57 -55.19
CA ILE A 27 25.27 -101.47 -55.23
C ILE A 27 26.56 -101.85 -54.49
N ALA A 28 26.51 -102.86 -53.61
CA ALA A 28 27.66 -103.31 -52.82
C ALA A 28 28.88 -103.66 -53.70
N TRP A 29 28.68 -104.29 -54.86
CA TRP A 29 29.77 -104.61 -55.80
C TRP A 29 30.54 -103.37 -56.28
N ALA A 30 29.90 -102.20 -56.36
CA ALA A 30 30.54 -100.98 -56.80
C ALA A 30 31.49 -100.41 -55.74
N THR A 31 31.36 -100.83 -54.46
CA THR A 31 32.31 -100.46 -53.41
C THR A 31 33.62 -101.25 -53.44
N ASP A 32 33.60 -102.44 -54.06
CA ASP A 32 34.78 -103.28 -54.25
C ASP A 32 35.69 -102.77 -55.39
N ILE A 33 35.18 -101.84 -56.22
CA ILE A 33 35.91 -101.20 -57.31
C ILE A 33 36.31 -99.77 -56.88
N PRO A 34 37.59 -99.36 -56.97
CA PRO A 34 38.03 -98.03 -56.54
C PRO A 34 37.29 -96.88 -57.22
N ALA A 35 37.03 -97.00 -58.52
CA ALA A 35 36.26 -96.02 -59.30
C ALA A 35 34.78 -95.99 -58.89
N GLY A 36 34.18 -97.15 -58.59
CA GLY A 36 32.79 -97.24 -58.13
C GLY A 36 32.61 -96.62 -56.74
N LYS A 37 33.57 -96.82 -55.85
CA LYS A 37 33.58 -96.17 -54.52
C LYS A 37 33.65 -94.65 -54.61
N GLN A 38 34.51 -94.11 -55.49
CA GLN A 38 34.58 -92.65 -55.72
C GLN A 38 33.27 -92.09 -56.26
N LEU A 39 32.60 -92.82 -57.15
CA LEU A 39 31.33 -92.40 -57.72
C LEU A 39 30.18 -92.40 -56.69
N LEU A 40 30.13 -93.42 -55.82
CA LEU A 40 29.16 -93.45 -54.71
C LEU A 40 29.41 -92.35 -53.68
N GLN A 41 30.68 -92.05 -53.42
CA GLN A 41 31.05 -90.96 -52.52
C GLN A 41 30.73 -89.58 -53.14
N TRP A 42 30.94 -89.42 -54.45
CA TRP A 42 30.56 -88.21 -55.17
C TRP A 42 29.04 -88.00 -55.20
N LEU A 43 28.26 -89.05 -55.45
CA LEU A 43 26.79 -89.01 -55.41
C LEU A 43 26.27 -88.70 -54.01
N GLY A 44 26.84 -89.34 -52.98
CA GLY A 44 26.49 -89.03 -51.60
C GLY A 44 26.81 -87.59 -51.20
N ALA A 45 27.86 -86.99 -51.77
CA ALA A 45 28.24 -85.60 -51.51
C ALA A 45 27.36 -84.55 -52.24
N GLN A 46 26.48 -84.96 -53.16
CA GLN A 46 25.51 -84.05 -53.80
C GLN A 46 24.28 -83.77 -52.92
N LEU A 47 24.13 -84.49 -51.80
CA LEU A 47 23.04 -84.30 -50.85
C LEU A 47 23.41 -83.22 -49.83
N PRO A 48 22.49 -82.30 -49.49
CA PRO A 48 22.73 -81.30 -48.46
C PRO A 48 22.96 -81.98 -47.10
N ASP A 49 23.99 -81.54 -46.39
CA ASP A 49 24.36 -82.05 -45.07
C ASP A 49 23.14 -82.09 -44.12
N PRO A 50 22.93 -83.16 -43.34
CA PRO A 50 21.75 -83.33 -42.49
C PRO A 50 21.60 -82.22 -41.43
N SER A 51 22.65 -81.44 -41.15
CA SER A 51 22.61 -80.30 -40.24
C SER A 51 21.75 -79.12 -40.75
N PHE A 52 21.51 -79.03 -42.07
CA PHE A 52 20.64 -78.00 -42.66
C PHE A 52 19.17 -78.43 -42.76
N ALA A 53 18.90 -79.74 -42.71
CA ALA A 53 17.55 -80.30 -42.81
C ALA A 53 16.70 -80.06 -41.55
N ASP A 54 17.34 -80.00 -40.37
CA ASP A 54 16.64 -79.79 -39.09
C ASP A 54 16.06 -78.37 -38.92
N GLN A 55 16.57 -77.35 -39.62
CA GLN A 55 16.06 -75.98 -39.47
C GLN A 55 14.81 -75.69 -40.31
N VAL A 56 14.56 -76.46 -41.38
CA VAL A 56 13.39 -76.26 -42.25
C VAL A 56 12.22 -77.18 -41.85
N ALA A 57 12.49 -78.29 -41.16
CA ALA A 57 11.47 -79.22 -40.67
C ALA A 57 10.49 -78.64 -39.62
N LEU A 58 10.76 -77.45 -39.06
CA LEU A 58 9.88 -76.78 -38.09
C LEU A 58 8.69 -76.02 -38.73
N ALA A 59 8.66 -75.83 -40.06
CA ALA A 59 7.62 -75.02 -40.70
C ALA A 59 6.50 -75.82 -41.39
N GLU A 60 6.68 -77.11 -41.68
CA GLU A 60 5.69 -77.92 -42.40
C GLU A 60 5.61 -79.33 -41.82
N SER A 61 5.12 -79.45 -40.58
CA SER A 61 4.64 -80.73 -40.06
C SER A 61 3.13 -80.77 -40.19
N ASN A 62 2.63 -81.41 -41.24
CA ASN A 62 1.39 -82.18 -41.24
C ASN A 62 1.26 -82.92 -42.59
N HIS A 63 1.32 -84.25 -42.52
CA HIS A 63 1.08 -85.24 -43.60
C HIS A 63 2.29 -85.71 -44.44
N THR A 64 3.06 -86.69 -43.95
CA THR A 64 3.26 -88.01 -44.60
C THR A 64 4.12 -88.96 -43.74
N GLY A 65 4.03 -90.27 -44.01
CA GLY A 65 4.51 -91.42 -43.21
C GLY A 65 5.95 -91.43 -42.66
N PRO A 66 6.28 -92.44 -41.84
CA PRO A 66 7.56 -92.53 -41.14
C PRO A 66 8.72 -92.78 -42.12
N GLY A 67 9.70 -91.86 -42.14
CA GLY A 67 11.02 -92.10 -42.75
C GLY A 67 11.41 -91.26 -43.97
N CYS A 68 10.84 -90.08 -44.21
CA CYS A 68 11.20 -89.24 -45.37
C CYS A 68 11.62 -87.82 -44.95
N ASN A 69 12.81 -87.39 -45.37
CA ASN A 69 13.30 -86.01 -45.19
C ASN A 69 12.57 -85.04 -46.15
N PRO A 70 11.79 -84.05 -45.66
CA PRO A 70 10.97 -83.15 -46.50
C PRO A 70 11.82 -82.19 -47.34
N THR A 71 13.01 -81.82 -46.84
CA THR A 71 13.99 -80.98 -47.55
C THR A 71 14.59 -81.69 -48.75
N LEU A 72 14.84 -83.00 -48.63
CA LEU A 72 15.37 -83.86 -49.68
C LEU A 72 14.32 -84.10 -50.78
N ARG A 73 13.03 -84.16 -50.39
CA ARG A 73 11.91 -84.16 -51.33
C ARG A 73 11.74 -82.82 -52.05
N ALA A 74 11.88 -81.69 -51.35
CA ALA A 74 11.75 -80.36 -51.94
C ALA A 74 12.91 -80.02 -52.90
N SER A 75 14.13 -80.47 -52.61
CA SER A 75 15.29 -80.27 -53.49
C SER A 75 15.31 -81.21 -54.69
N LEU A 76 14.75 -82.41 -54.57
CA LEU A 76 14.59 -83.36 -55.67
C LEU A 76 13.29 -83.16 -56.46
N ALA A 77 12.27 -82.47 -55.93
CA ALA A 77 11.00 -82.19 -56.61
C ALA A 77 11.10 -81.49 -57.98
N PRO A 78 12.11 -80.65 -58.28
CA PRO A 78 12.31 -80.08 -59.61
C PRO A 78 12.89 -81.07 -60.63
N ILE A 79 13.52 -82.16 -60.16
CA ILE A 79 14.27 -83.13 -60.98
C ILE A 79 13.53 -84.48 -61.03
N ALA A 80 12.74 -84.79 -60.00
CA ALA A 80 11.91 -85.97 -59.92
C ALA A 80 10.71 -85.82 -60.85
N LEU A 81 10.56 -86.79 -61.76
CA LEU A 81 9.39 -86.89 -62.62
C LEU A 81 8.20 -87.33 -61.78
N TYR A 82 7.09 -86.61 -61.88
CA TYR A 82 5.84 -87.02 -61.23
C TYR A 82 5.31 -88.30 -61.90
N SER A 83 4.51 -89.10 -61.19
CA SER A 83 3.93 -90.34 -61.73
C SER A 83 3.15 -90.11 -63.03
N GLU A 84 2.48 -88.96 -63.12
CA GLU A 84 1.76 -88.50 -64.31
C GLU A 84 2.70 -88.18 -65.49
N GLU A 85 3.91 -87.66 -65.22
CA GLU A 85 4.94 -87.39 -66.23
C GLU A 85 5.65 -88.69 -66.69
N LEU A 86 5.81 -89.66 -65.79
CA LEU A 86 6.29 -91.00 -66.11
C LEU A 86 5.30 -91.75 -67.00
N ASP A 87 3.99 -91.59 -66.79
CA ASP A 87 2.95 -92.18 -67.64
C ASP A 87 2.97 -91.58 -69.06
N VAL A 88 3.23 -90.28 -69.19
CA VAL A 88 3.42 -89.62 -70.50
C VAL A 88 4.70 -90.11 -71.19
N LEU A 89 5.81 -90.25 -70.46
CA LEU A 89 7.06 -90.80 -71.00
C LEU A 89 6.93 -92.29 -71.37
N ALA A 90 6.18 -93.07 -70.60
CA ALA A 90 5.89 -94.47 -70.90
C ALA A 90 4.97 -94.61 -72.14
N ALA A 91 3.96 -93.74 -72.28
CA ALA A 91 3.10 -93.68 -73.46
C ALA A 91 3.89 -93.31 -74.73
N LEU A 92 4.86 -92.40 -74.64
CA LEU A 92 5.79 -92.08 -75.73
C LEU A 92 6.71 -93.27 -76.07
N LYS A 93 7.16 -94.05 -75.07
CA LYS A 93 8.01 -95.22 -75.27
C LYS A 93 7.32 -96.41 -75.96
N VAL A 94 6.00 -96.49 -75.87
CA VAL A 94 5.19 -97.57 -76.48
C VAL A 94 4.89 -97.32 -77.96
N GLN A 95 5.14 -96.11 -78.49
CA GLN A 95 4.92 -95.79 -79.91
C GLN A 95 6.15 -95.94 -80.83
N ASP A 96 7.38 -96.09 -80.31
CA ASP A 96 8.58 -96.24 -81.14
C ASP A 96 8.95 -97.71 -81.40
N GLY A 97 8.18 -98.34 -82.28
CA GLY A 97 8.48 -99.63 -82.91
C GLY A 97 9.05 -99.49 -84.32
N SER A 98 10.03 -98.60 -84.55
CA SER A 98 10.83 -98.53 -85.78
C SER A 98 12.08 -97.65 -85.55
N PRO A 99 13.30 -98.03 -85.98
CA PRO A 99 14.44 -97.12 -85.94
C PRO A 99 14.30 -96.12 -87.12
N PRO A 100 14.70 -94.83 -87.01
CA PRO A 100 16.11 -94.45 -86.83
C PRO A 100 16.39 -93.04 -86.23
N THR A 101 17.69 -92.70 -86.15
CA THR A 101 18.29 -91.35 -86.25
C THR A 101 18.01 -90.27 -85.19
N THR A 102 19.13 -89.80 -84.63
CA THR A 102 19.38 -88.52 -83.97
C THR A 102 18.55 -87.34 -84.51
N SER A 103 17.57 -86.88 -83.75
CA SER A 103 17.15 -85.48 -83.64
C SER A 103 16.14 -85.36 -82.48
N GLY A 104 16.22 -84.28 -81.71
CA GLY A 104 15.65 -84.14 -80.37
C GLY A 104 14.18 -84.52 -80.22
N GLY A 105 13.87 -85.21 -79.13
CA GLY A 105 12.52 -85.33 -78.60
C GLY A 105 12.02 -83.95 -78.19
N SER A 106 11.40 -83.23 -79.12
CA SER A 106 10.69 -82.00 -78.81
C SER A 106 9.41 -82.36 -78.06
N THR A 107 9.40 -82.09 -76.76
CA THR A 107 8.15 -81.83 -76.07
C THR A 107 7.43 -80.66 -76.78
N PRO A 108 6.10 -80.69 -76.95
CA PRO A 108 5.39 -79.62 -77.61
C PRO A 108 5.55 -78.31 -76.83
N SER A 109 6.05 -77.26 -77.49
CA SER A 109 6.37 -75.92 -76.96
C SER A 109 5.25 -75.20 -76.18
N ALA A 110 4.04 -75.75 -76.12
CA ALA A 110 2.88 -75.15 -75.43
C ALA A 110 2.46 -75.91 -74.16
N TYR A 111 3.10 -77.04 -73.84
CA TYR A 111 2.78 -77.83 -72.64
C TYR A 111 3.81 -77.54 -71.55
N GLU A 112 3.46 -76.63 -70.64
CA GLU A 112 4.21 -76.48 -69.38
C GLU A 112 4.04 -77.77 -68.58
N LEU A 113 5.16 -78.31 -68.06
CA LEU A 113 5.11 -79.53 -67.26
C LEU A 113 4.25 -79.28 -66.01
N PRO A 114 3.43 -80.24 -65.55
CA PRO A 114 2.59 -80.10 -64.35
C PRO A 114 3.36 -79.62 -63.11
N SER A 115 4.64 -79.98 -63.00
CA SER A 115 5.58 -79.51 -61.97
C SER A 115 5.79 -78.00 -61.97
N GLN A 116 6.03 -77.41 -63.14
CA GLN A 116 6.22 -75.95 -63.31
C GLN A 116 4.90 -75.20 -63.07
N LEU A 117 3.79 -75.78 -63.53
CA LEU A 117 2.47 -75.19 -63.36
C LEU A 117 2.06 -75.16 -61.88
N ARG A 118 2.25 -76.27 -61.13
CA ARG A 118 1.98 -76.32 -59.68
C ARG A 118 2.88 -75.39 -58.87
N PHE A 119 4.16 -75.28 -59.23
CA PHE A 119 5.06 -74.33 -58.57
C PHE A 119 4.62 -72.87 -58.81
N ARG A 120 4.28 -72.53 -60.06
CA ARG A 120 3.79 -71.20 -60.41
C ARG A 120 2.46 -70.87 -59.71
N THR A 121 1.53 -71.81 -59.62
CA THR A 121 0.28 -71.59 -58.87
C THR A 121 0.54 -71.36 -57.38
N ALA A 122 1.44 -72.14 -56.76
CA ALA A 122 1.79 -71.96 -55.36
C ALA A 122 2.43 -70.58 -55.08
N VAL A 123 3.29 -70.09 -55.99
CA VAL A 123 3.88 -68.74 -55.88
C VAL A 123 2.83 -67.65 -56.03
N LEU A 124 1.91 -67.79 -57.00
CA LEU A 124 0.83 -66.82 -57.21
C LEU A 124 -0.16 -66.80 -56.03
N GLU A 125 -0.46 -67.94 -55.42
CA GLU A 125 -1.29 -68.04 -54.21
C GLU A 125 -0.61 -67.35 -53.02
N ALA A 126 0.70 -67.57 -52.81
CA ALA A 126 1.45 -66.90 -51.75
C ALA A 126 1.54 -65.37 -51.96
N GLU A 127 1.66 -64.91 -53.20
CA GLU A 127 1.63 -63.49 -53.53
C GLU A 127 0.23 -62.88 -53.30
N ALA A 128 -0.83 -63.58 -53.69
CA ALA A 128 -2.20 -63.16 -53.45
C ALA A 128 -2.49 -63.02 -51.94
N ASP A 129 -2.07 -63.98 -51.13
CA ASP A 129 -2.18 -63.94 -49.67
C ASP A 129 -1.46 -62.73 -49.06
N LEU A 130 -0.30 -62.37 -49.62
CA LEU A 130 0.47 -61.20 -49.17
C LEU A 130 -0.26 -59.90 -49.52
N LEU A 131 -0.79 -59.80 -50.75
CA LEU A 131 -1.57 -58.64 -51.19
C LEU A 131 -2.86 -58.47 -50.36
N ASP A 132 -3.54 -59.56 -50.02
CA ASP A 132 -4.73 -59.52 -49.15
C ASP A 132 -4.40 -59.04 -47.73
N LYS A 133 -3.28 -59.50 -47.16
CA LYS A 133 -2.78 -59.00 -45.87
C LYS A 133 -2.46 -57.51 -45.93
N GLN A 134 -1.88 -57.02 -47.03
CA GLN A 134 -1.62 -55.60 -47.22
C GLN A 134 -2.92 -54.79 -47.37
N ALA A 135 -3.88 -55.28 -48.17
CA ALA A 135 -5.18 -54.63 -48.34
C ALA A 135 -5.94 -54.51 -47.01
N ALA A 136 -5.91 -55.55 -46.17
CA ALA A 136 -6.49 -55.53 -44.84
C ALA A 136 -5.85 -54.45 -43.94
N ARG A 137 -4.52 -54.30 -43.97
CA ARG A 137 -3.81 -53.25 -43.22
C ARG A 137 -4.19 -51.85 -43.69
N TYR A 138 -4.27 -51.63 -45.01
CA TYR A 138 -4.69 -50.33 -45.54
C TYR A 138 -6.14 -50.00 -45.18
N LYS A 139 -7.04 -51.00 -45.21
CA LYS A 139 -8.43 -50.83 -44.76
C LYS A 139 -8.50 -50.43 -43.29
N HIS A 140 -7.75 -51.10 -42.42
CA HIS A 140 -7.66 -50.77 -41.00
C HIS A 140 -7.13 -49.34 -40.78
N ARG A 141 -6.05 -48.97 -41.49
CA ARG A 141 -5.48 -47.61 -41.40
C ARG A 141 -6.46 -46.56 -41.89
N SER A 142 -7.18 -46.82 -42.99
CA SER A 142 -8.23 -45.94 -43.50
C SER A 142 -9.36 -45.75 -42.49
N SER A 143 -9.83 -46.83 -41.85
CA SER A 143 -10.85 -46.72 -40.79
C SER A 143 -10.37 -45.94 -39.57
N ALA A 144 -9.11 -46.13 -39.16
CA ALA A 144 -8.53 -45.39 -38.04
C ALA A 144 -8.42 -43.89 -38.35
N VAL A 145 -7.97 -43.52 -39.56
CA VAL A 145 -7.92 -42.11 -40.00
C VAL A 145 -9.32 -41.50 -40.07
N LYS A 146 -10.33 -42.24 -40.54
CA LYS A 146 -11.73 -41.77 -40.55
C LYS A 146 -12.25 -41.54 -39.13
N ALA A 147 -11.93 -42.41 -38.17
CA ALA A 147 -12.29 -42.24 -36.77
C ALA A 147 -11.62 -40.99 -36.18
N ALA A 148 -10.30 -40.83 -36.35
CA ALA A 148 -9.56 -39.66 -35.90
C ALA A 148 -10.09 -38.37 -36.51
N SER A 149 -10.41 -38.35 -37.81
CA SER A 149 -11.01 -37.19 -38.48
C SER A 149 -12.41 -36.85 -37.93
N LYS A 150 -13.20 -37.86 -37.55
CA LYS A 150 -14.50 -37.63 -36.93
C LYS A 150 -14.35 -37.05 -35.53
N ASP A 151 -13.35 -37.50 -34.76
CA ASP A 151 -13.08 -36.99 -33.43
C ASP A 151 -12.52 -35.56 -33.46
N THR A 152 -11.61 -35.23 -34.39
CA THR A 152 -11.17 -33.84 -34.56
C THR A 152 -12.30 -32.91 -35.00
N LYS A 153 -13.20 -33.36 -35.89
CA LYS A 153 -14.40 -32.59 -36.24
C LYS A 153 -15.32 -32.38 -35.03
N ARG A 154 -15.43 -33.38 -34.15
CA ARG A 154 -16.21 -33.28 -32.91
C ARG A 154 -15.60 -32.32 -31.90
N THR A 155 -14.27 -32.16 -31.84
CA THR A 155 -13.61 -31.22 -30.92
C THR A 155 -13.53 -29.79 -31.48
N ILE A 156 -13.48 -29.61 -32.79
CA ILE A 156 -13.49 -28.27 -33.42
C ILE A 156 -14.78 -27.51 -33.11
N HIS A 157 -15.93 -28.18 -33.08
CA HIS A 157 -17.22 -27.53 -32.83
C HIS A 157 -17.34 -26.89 -31.43
N PRO A 158 -17.05 -27.60 -30.31
CA PRO A 158 -17.06 -27.00 -28.98
C PRO A 158 -15.98 -25.92 -28.81
N LEU A 159 -14.80 -26.06 -29.43
CA LEU A 159 -13.78 -25.00 -29.42
C LEU A 159 -14.28 -23.72 -30.09
N ARG A 160 -14.93 -23.82 -31.26
CA ARG A 160 -15.55 -22.66 -31.92
C ARG A 160 -16.64 -22.03 -31.06
N LYS A 161 -17.43 -22.84 -30.36
CA LYS A 161 -18.44 -22.34 -29.43
C LYS A 161 -17.80 -21.62 -28.24
N GLN A 162 -16.70 -22.14 -27.70
CA GLN A 162 -15.95 -21.47 -26.62
C GLN A 162 -15.34 -20.16 -27.09
N ILE A 163 -14.75 -20.11 -28.29
CA ILE A 163 -14.24 -18.86 -28.89
C ILE A 163 -15.37 -17.83 -29.00
N GLN A 164 -16.51 -18.22 -29.59
CA GLN A 164 -17.66 -17.31 -29.69
C GLN A 164 -18.14 -16.82 -28.32
N MET A 165 -18.21 -17.71 -27.32
CA MET A 165 -18.58 -17.29 -25.96
C MET A 165 -17.59 -16.31 -25.35
N VAL A 166 -16.29 -16.49 -25.61
CA VAL A 166 -15.25 -15.56 -25.15
C VAL A 166 -15.39 -14.21 -25.88
N ASP A 167 -15.60 -14.22 -27.19
CA ASP A 167 -15.83 -13.00 -27.98
C ASP A 167 -17.07 -12.24 -27.47
N ASP A 168 -18.18 -12.93 -27.24
CA ASP A 168 -19.41 -12.34 -26.67
C ASP A 168 -19.14 -11.73 -25.27
N THR A 169 -18.29 -12.38 -24.45
CA THR A 169 -17.91 -11.83 -23.13
C THR A 169 -16.99 -10.61 -23.24
N ILE A 170 -16.06 -10.60 -24.20
CA ILE A 170 -15.16 -9.46 -24.46
C ILE A 170 -15.99 -8.27 -24.95
N GLU A 171 -16.91 -8.49 -25.89
CA GLU A 171 -17.80 -7.43 -26.39
C GLU A 171 -18.67 -6.87 -25.26
N GLY A 172 -19.22 -7.74 -24.40
CA GLY A 172 -19.95 -7.32 -23.21
C GLY A 172 -19.12 -6.51 -22.21
N GLN A 173 -17.84 -6.87 -22.01
CA GLN A 173 -16.92 -6.11 -21.16
C GLN A 173 -16.54 -4.77 -21.79
N GLN A 174 -16.27 -4.72 -23.10
CA GLN A 174 -15.98 -3.47 -23.82
C GLN A 174 -17.15 -2.49 -23.75
N GLN A 175 -18.39 -2.98 -23.94
CA GLN A 175 -19.58 -2.14 -23.82
C GLN A 175 -19.76 -1.62 -22.39
N ARG A 176 -19.48 -2.45 -21.38
CA ARG A 176 -19.52 -2.03 -19.97
C ARG A 176 -18.45 -0.97 -19.66
N LEU A 177 -17.23 -1.11 -20.19
CA LEU A 177 -16.16 -0.12 -20.04
C LEU A 177 -16.52 1.20 -20.71
N ALA A 178 -17.08 1.16 -21.93
CA ALA A 178 -17.54 2.36 -22.62
C ALA A 178 -18.64 3.10 -21.84
N ASN A 179 -19.58 2.35 -21.25
CA ASN A 179 -20.62 2.94 -20.41
C ASN A 179 -20.05 3.57 -19.13
N LEU A 180 -19.12 2.89 -18.45
CA LEU A 180 -18.44 3.42 -17.26
C LEU A 180 -17.60 4.66 -17.58
N SER A 181 -16.90 4.68 -18.71
CA SER A 181 -16.17 5.86 -19.19
C SER A 181 -17.11 7.04 -19.41
N ALA A 182 -18.23 6.83 -20.12
CA ALA A 182 -19.21 7.88 -20.34
C ALA A 182 -19.86 8.37 -19.04
N GLU A 183 -20.09 7.49 -18.06
CA GLU A 183 -20.59 7.86 -16.73
C GLU A 183 -19.56 8.70 -15.96
N MET A 184 -18.28 8.31 -16.02
CA MET A 184 -17.18 9.05 -15.41
C MET A 184 -17.04 10.45 -16.04
N ASP A 185 -17.03 10.55 -17.37
CA ASP A 185 -16.93 11.84 -18.07
C ASP A 185 -18.08 12.78 -17.71
N ASN A 186 -19.31 12.24 -17.62
CA ASN A 186 -20.47 13.01 -17.19
C ASN A 186 -20.37 13.49 -15.73
N ASN A 187 -19.84 12.65 -14.83
CA ASN A 187 -19.63 13.02 -13.44
C ASN A 187 -18.53 14.08 -13.30
N VAL A 188 -17.41 13.91 -14.02
CA VAL A 188 -16.32 14.90 -14.07
C VAL A 188 -16.86 16.24 -14.60
N ALA A 189 -17.61 16.24 -15.71
CA ALA A 189 -18.21 17.45 -16.25
C ALA A 189 -19.16 18.14 -15.24
N ARG A 190 -20.01 17.37 -14.55
CA ARG A 190 -20.89 17.92 -13.48
C ARG A 190 -20.11 18.50 -12.32
N HIS A 191 -19.03 17.84 -11.89
CA HIS A 191 -18.17 18.33 -10.82
C HIS A 191 -17.43 19.61 -11.24
N VAL A 192 -16.94 19.68 -12.48
CA VAL A 192 -16.34 20.89 -13.05
C VAL A 192 -17.35 22.03 -13.10
N ASP A 193 -18.56 21.81 -13.62
CA ASP A 193 -19.62 22.84 -13.65
C ASP A 193 -20.00 23.31 -12.25
N SER A 194 -20.11 22.39 -11.29
CA SER A 194 -20.40 22.75 -9.90
C SER A 194 -19.24 23.52 -9.27
N ALA A 195 -17.99 23.15 -9.54
CA ALA A 195 -16.80 23.84 -9.07
C ALA A 195 -16.69 25.25 -9.68
N LEU A 196 -16.93 25.39 -10.98
CA LEU A 196 -16.97 26.69 -11.67
C LEU A 196 -18.05 27.60 -11.08
N ARG A 197 -19.25 27.05 -10.81
CA ARG A 197 -20.32 27.81 -10.14
C ARG A 197 -19.93 28.25 -8.74
N VAL A 198 -19.34 27.36 -7.93
CA VAL A 198 -18.84 27.70 -6.59
C VAL A 198 -17.73 28.76 -6.68
N MET A 199 -16.81 28.67 -7.64
CA MET A 199 -15.80 29.71 -7.85
C MET A 199 -16.41 31.05 -8.26
N HIS A 200 -17.45 31.05 -9.10
CA HIS A 200 -18.17 32.27 -9.47
C HIS A 200 -18.94 32.88 -8.30
N GLU A 201 -19.50 32.06 -7.41
CA GLU A 201 -20.17 32.49 -6.18
C GLU A 201 -19.17 32.95 -5.10
N ALA A 202 -17.99 32.31 -5.03
CA ALA A 202 -16.93 32.57 -4.05
C ALA A 202 -16.01 33.75 -4.41
N VAL A 203 -15.96 34.14 -5.69
CA VAL A 203 -15.24 35.33 -6.16
C VAL A 203 -16.24 36.42 -6.56
N PRO A 204 -16.86 37.14 -5.61
CA PRO A 204 -17.44 38.42 -5.92
C PRO A 204 -16.36 39.28 -6.57
N HIS A 205 -16.62 39.80 -7.77
CA HIS A 205 -15.67 40.63 -8.52
C HIS A 205 -15.25 41.92 -7.78
N ASP A 206 -15.79 42.16 -6.58
CA ASP A 206 -15.66 43.36 -5.76
C ASP A 206 -14.82 43.14 -4.48
N VAL A 207 -14.29 41.93 -4.26
CA VAL A 207 -13.53 41.61 -3.03
C VAL A 207 -12.27 42.45 -2.87
N LEU A 208 -11.48 42.59 -3.95
CA LEU A 208 -10.26 43.38 -3.93
C LEU A 208 -10.54 44.87 -3.75
N ASP A 209 -11.63 45.36 -4.32
CA ASP A 209 -12.03 46.76 -4.19
C ASP A 209 -12.59 47.04 -2.79
N LYS A 210 -13.31 46.08 -2.18
CA LYS A 210 -13.67 46.13 -0.76
C LYS A 210 -12.44 46.21 0.15
N TYR A 211 -11.45 45.34 -0.03
CA TYR A 211 -10.21 45.40 0.77
C TYR A 211 -9.41 46.69 0.53
N ARG A 212 -9.38 47.20 -0.70
CA ARG A 212 -8.77 48.51 -0.97
C ARG A 212 -9.49 49.63 -0.25
N ALA A 213 -10.83 49.62 -0.22
CA ALA A 213 -11.61 50.58 0.53
C ALA A 213 -11.37 50.47 2.04
N ASP A 214 -11.34 49.26 2.59
CA ASP A 214 -11.09 49.01 4.01
C ASP A 214 -9.67 49.44 4.43
N ILE A 215 -8.65 49.16 3.61
CA ILE A 215 -7.27 49.63 3.83
C ILE A 215 -7.20 51.16 3.75
N ALA A 216 -7.90 51.78 2.81
CA ALA A 216 -7.96 53.24 2.70
C ALA A 216 -8.60 53.86 3.94
N LEU A 217 -9.70 53.30 4.44
CA LEU A 217 -10.36 53.74 5.68
C LEU A 217 -9.45 53.54 6.90
N LEU A 218 -8.75 52.41 6.99
CA LEU A 218 -7.80 52.13 8.08
C LEU A 218 -6.63 53.12 8.05
N SER A 219 -6.15 53.46 6.85
CA SER A 219 -5.11 54.48 6.67
C SER A 219 -5.58 55.87 7.10
N SER A 220 -6.85 56.23 6.82
CA SER A 220 -7.48 57.48 7.26
C SER A 220 -7.59 57.54 8.79
N SER A 221 -8.14 56.49 9.42
CA SER A 221 -8.26 56.42 10.88
C SER A 221 -6.89 56.46 11.57
N ARG A 222 -5.87 55.80 11.01
CA ARG A 222 -4.49 55.94 11.48
C ARG A 222 -4.01 57.38 11.38
N THR A 223 -4.25 58.06 10.25
CA THR A 223 -3.86 59.47 10.11
C THR A 223 -4.59 60.36 11.12
N GLU A 224 -5.88 60.16 11.34
CA GLU A 224 -6.70 60.88 12.32
C GLU A 224 -6.13 60.71 13.74
N ALA A 225 -5.85 59.47 14.16
CA ALA A 225 -5.21 59.19 15.44
C ALA A 225 -3.84 59.90 15.57
N THR A 226 -2.99 59.82 14.54
CA THR A 226 -1.69 60.51 14.58
C THR A 226 -1.83 62.03 14.61
N THR A 227 -2.86 62.60 13.97
CA THR A 227 -3.12 64.05 14.03
C THR A 227 -3.64 64.46 15.41
N ALA A 228 -4.51 63.67 16.03
CA ALA A 228 -4.99 63.91 17.39
C ALA A 228 -3.84 63.88 18.39
N VAL A 229 -2.94 62.89 18.30
CA VAL A 229 -1.73 62.81 19.13
C VAL A 229 -0.82 64.03 18.89
N LYS A 230 -0.59 64.42 17.64
CA LYS A 230 0.21 65.62 17.33
C LYS A 230 -0.41 66.91 17.89
N GLN A 231 -1.73 67.04 17.84
CA GLN A 231 -2.44 68.18 18.41
C GLN A 231 -2.34 68.20 19.94
N LEU A 232 -2.44 67.03 20.58
CA LEU A 232 -2.24 66.88 22.02
C LEU A 232 -0.84 67.33 22.44
N TYR A 233 0.21 66.82 21.79
CA TYR A 233 1.58 67.22 22.11
C TYR A 233 1.81 68.72 21.91
N ARG A 234 1.27 69.32 20.85
CA ARG A 234 1.35 70.78 20.65
C ARG A 234 0.63 71.56 21.74
N ALA A 235 -0.59 71.16 22.10
CA ALA A 235 -1.35 71.84 23.15
C ALA A 235 -0.68 71.72 24.53
N VAL A 236 0.00 70.60 24.79
CA VAL A 236 0.79 70.37 26.00
C VAL A 236 2.07 71.22 25.98
N ASP A 237 2.81 71.24 24.86
CA ASP A 237 4.01 72.05 24.69
C ASP A 237 3.71 73.56 24.81
N ASP A 238 2.63 74.03 24.19
CA ASP A 238 2.14 75.41 24.31
C ASP A 238 1.74 75.72 25.76
N GLY A 239 1.10 74.75 26.43
CA GLY A 239 0.74 74.83 27.84
C GLY A 239 1.95 74.97 28.75
N TYR A 240 2.99 74.14 28.56
CA TYR A 240 4.25 74.25 29.30
C TYR A 240 5.03 75.52 28.94
N GLY A 241 4.96 75.99 27.70
CA GLY A 241 5.56 77.26 27.26
C GLY A 241 4.86 78.50 27.82
N SER A 242 3.57 78.37 28.19
CA SER A 242 2.79 79.43 28.84
C SER A 242 2.95 79.49 30.37
N LEU A 243 3.60 78.49 30.97
CA LEU A 243 3.89 78.51 32.40
C LEU A 243 4.96 79.58 32.71
N PRO A 244 4.76 80.39 33.77
CA PRO A 244 5.70 81.43 34.14
C PRO A 244 7.05 80.82 34.56
N THR A 245 8.12 81.45 34.11
CA THR A 245 9.48 81.05 34.47
C THR A 245 9.79 81.38 35.93
N VAL A 246 10.81 80.73 36.50
CA VAL A 246 11.21 80.93 37.91
C VAL A 246 11.53 82.41 38.21
N GLY A 247 12.08 83.13 37.23
CA GLY A 247 12.35 84.57 37.36
C GLY A 247 11.09 85.42 37.40
N GLU A 248 10.11 85.13 36.54
CA GLU A 248 8.81 85.83 36.51
C GLU A 248 8.01 85.56 37.80
N LEU A 249 8.00 84.32 38.29
CA LEU A 249 7.37 83.97 39.56
C LEU A 249 8.02 84.69 40.76
N GLN A 250 9.34 84.92 40.71
CA GLN A 250 10.06 85.64 41.76
C GLN A 250 9.75 87.15 41.72
N ASP A 251 9.67 87.73 40.52
CA ASP A 251 9.28 89.13 40.32
C ASP A 251 7.83 89.38 40.73
N ASP A 252 6.91 88.47 40.36
CA ASP A 252 5.50 88.50 40.76
C ASP A 252 5.34 88.35 42.27
N ALA A 253 6.03 87.39 42.88
CA ALA A 253 6.03 87.22 44.33
C ALA A 253 6.54 88.47 45.05
N SER A 254 7.62 89.09 44.54
CA SER A 254 8.15 90.34 45.11
C SER A 254 7.17 91.51 44.96
N THR A 255 6.51 91.63 43.81
CA THR A 255 5.53 92.68 43.51
C THR A 255 4.28 92.53 44.38
N ILE A 256 3.76 91.30 44.53
CA ILE A 256 2.63 90.99 45.39
C ILE A 256 3.01 91.25 46.86
N HIS A 257 4.21 90.89 47.28
CA HIS A 257 4.67 91.14 48.65
C HIS A 257 4.79 92.64 48.96
N VAL A 258 5.28 93.46 48.00
CA VAL A 258 5.31 94.92 48.14
C VAL A 258 3.90 95.49 48.26
N ARG A 259 2.96 95.08 47.38
CA ARG A 259 1.57 95.54 47.43
C ARG A 259 0.85 95.12 48.71
N LEU A 260 1.07 93.90 49.19
CA LEU A 260 0.50 93.40 50.44
C LEU A 260 0.99 94.24 51.64
N ASN A 261 2.29 94.56 51.67
CA ASN A 261 2.88 95.42 52.69
C ASN A 261 2.37 96.88 52.62
N GLU A 262 2.02 97.39 51.43
CA GLU A 262 1.36 98.70 51.27
C GLU A 262 -0.09 98.67 51.79
N LEU A 263 -0.83 97.59 51.51
CA LEU A 263 -2.19 97.38 52.00
C LEU A 263 -2.27 97.20 53.52
N GLU A 264 -1.33 96.52 54.14
CA GLU A 264 -1.24 96.38 55.60
C GLU A 264 -1.04 97.74 56.31
N ARG A 265 -0.46 98.74 55.64
CA ARG A 265 -0.32 100.10 56.18
C ARG A 265 -1.65 100.87 56.19
N ASP A 266 -2.55 100.57 55.25
CA ASP A 266 -3.88 101.18 55.13
C ASP A 266 -4.95 100.31 55.82
N THR A 267 -4.96 100.34 57.15
CA THR A 267 -5.83 99.55 58.04
C THR A 267 -7.33 99.51 57.64
N THR A 268 -7.89 100.63 57.17
CA THR A 268 -9.32 100.69 56.78
C THR A 268 -9.65 100.02 55.45
N LEU A 269 -8.69 99.93 54.53
CA LEU A 269 -8.86 99.22 53.25
C LEU A 269 -8.58 97.73 53.42
N PHE A 270 -7.57 97.39 54.24
CA PHE A 270 -7.26 96.02 54.61
C PHE A 270 -8.47 95.29 55.23
N GLU A 271 -9.16 95.92 56.18
CA GLU A 271 -10.32 95.32 56.85
C GLU A 271 -11.49 95.08 55.88
N LYS A 272 -11.73 95.99 54.93
CA LYS A 272 -12.77 95.82 53.89
C LYS A 272 -12.42 94.69 52.92
N ILE A 273 -11.16 94.59 52.50
CA ILE A 273 -10.70 93.54 51.58
C ILE A 273 -10.76 92.17 52.27
N LEU A 274 -10.42 92.11 53.57
CA LEU A 274 -10.50 90.87 54.34
C LEU A 274 -11.95 90.39 54.51
N GLN A 275 -12.90 91.30 54.72
CA GLN A 275 -14.33 90.96 54.74
C GLN A 275 -14.83 90.44 53.38
N VAL A 276 -14.38 91.04 52.28
CA VAL A 276 -14.74 90.58 50.92
C VAL A 276 -14.13 89.22 50.61
N ALA A 277 -12.84 89.02 50.91
CA ALA A 277 -12.17 87.74 50.69
C ALA A 277 -12.77 86.61 51.55
N TYR A 278 -13.16 86.92 52.79
CA TYR A 278 -13.86 85.97 53.66
C TYR A 278 -15.24 85.59 53.10
N ALA A 279 -16.00 86.57 52.59
CA ALA A 279 -17.28 86.31 51.92
C ALA A 279 -17.11 85.45 50.67
N GLU A 280 -16.08 85.69 49.86
CA GLU A 280 -15.76 84.89 48.67
C GLU A 280 -15.34 83.45 49.01
N GLU A 281 -14.54 83.24 50.06
CA GLU A 281 -14.17 81.90 50.50
C GLU A 281 -15.37 81.12 51.05
N LEU A 282 -16.27 81.78 51.79
CA LEU A 282 -17.54 81.18 52.20
C LEU A 282 -18.41 80.82 50.99
N GLU A 283 -18.45 81.67 49.96
CA GLU A 283 -19.20 81.39 48.72
C GLU A 283 -18.58 80.22 47.95
N LYS A 284 -17.25 80.12 47.85
CA LYS A 284 -16.57 78.98 47.22
C LYS A 284 -16.79 77.68 48.00
N MET A 285 -16.72 77.73 49.33
CA MET A 285 -17.02 76.58 50.18
C MET A 285 -18.48 76.14 50.00
N ALA A 286 -19.43 77.09 49.93
CA ALA A 286 -20.83 76.80 49.64
C ALA A 286 -21.00 76.13 48.28
N LYS A 287 -20.38 76.63 47.20
CA LYS A 287 -20.42 76.02 45.86
C LYS A 287 -19.83 74.61 45.83
N ARG A 288 -18.69 74.39 46.50
CA ARG A 288 -18.10 73.05 46.61
C ARG A 288 -18.98 72.07 47.38
N LEU A 289 -19.70 72.56 48.40
CA LEU A 289 -20.68 71.76 49.15
C LEU A 289 -21.94 71.48 48.33
N GLU A 290 -22.35 72.37 47.43
CA GLU A 290 -23.47 72.16 46.50
C GLU A 290 -23.14 71.17 45.37
N GLU A 291 -21.89 71.17 44.89
CA GLU A 291 -21.40 70.26 43.84
C GLU A 291 -21.03 68.86 44.36
N ALA A 292 -20.68 68.75 45.65
CA ALA A 292 -20.36 67.48 46.29
C ALA A 292 -21.63 66.62 46.46
N ALA A 293 -21.59 65.38 45.97
CA ALA A 293 -22.69 64.44 46.12
C ALA A 293 -22.94 64.10 47.59
N VAL A 294 -24.22 64.05 48.00
CA VAL A 294 -24.65 63.80 49.38
C VAL A 294 -24.06 62.48 49.90
N GLY A 295 -23.05 62.58 50.78
CA GLY A 295 -22.45 61.44 51.47
C GLY A 295 -21.00 61.09 51.12
N SER A 296 -20.28 61.92 50.34
CA SER A 296 -18.84 61.70 50.08
C SER A 296 -17.95 62.21 51.21
N ASP A 297 -16.82 61.53 51.43
CA ASP A 297 -15.73 61.95 52.33
C ASP A 297 -15.16 63.35 52.00
N GLU A 298 -15.51 63.92 50.83
CA GLU A 298 -15.15 65.29 50.46
C GLU A 298 -15.86 66.33 51.31
N ILE A 299 -17.10 66.11 51.76
CA ILE A 299 -17.81 67.05 52.65
C ILE A 299 -17.06 67.15 53.99
N VAL A 300 -16.55 66.03 54.50
CA VAL A 300 -15.75 65.98 55.73
C VAL A 300 -14.40 66.66 55.53
N ASN A 301 -13.73 66.45 54.39
CA ASN A 301 -12.46 67.13 54.09
C ASN A 301 -12.62 68.64 53.86
N ILE A 302 -13.71 69.08 53.22
CA ILE A 302 -14.02 70.52 53.03
C ILE A 302 -14.22 71.19 54.39
N LEU A 303 -14.98 70.56 55.29
CA LEU A 303 -15.21 71.09 56.65
C LEU A 303 -13.96 70.99 57.54
N SER A 304 -13.15 69.95 57.39
CA SER A 304 -11.90 69.78 58.16
C SER A 304 -10.81 70.77 57.73
N SER A 305 -10.84 71.24 56.47
CA SER A 305 -9.94 72.30 56.00
C SER A 305 -10.29 73.70 56.51
N ALA A 306 -11.48 73.86 57.11
CA ALA A 306 -11.97 75.12 57.69
C ALA A 306 -11.73 75.24 59.20
N ASP A 307 -11.15 74.23 59.86
CA ASP A 307 -10.85 74.27 61.29
C ASP A 307 -9.50 74.98 61.55
N PRO A 308 -9.47 76.15 62.21
CA PRO A 308 -8.23 76.78 62.66
C PRO A 308 -7.62 76.10 63.90
N GLY A 309 -8.23 75.01 64.39
CA GLY A 309 -7.95 74.34 65.67
C GLY A 309 -6.69 73.47 65.74
N SER A 310 -5.56 73.88 65.12
CA SER A 310 -4.24 73.27 65.38
C SER A 310 -3.20 74.30 65.82
N VAL A 311 -3.63 75.38 66.48
CA VAL A 311 -2.74 76.16 67.36
C VAL A 311 -3.21 75.89 68.77
N SER A 312 -2.29 75.36 69.59
CA SER A 312 -2.53 75.00 70.98
C SER A 312 -3.22 76.12 71.76
N ASP A 313 -4.16 75.74 72.62
CA ASP A 313 -4.66 76.55 73.72
C ASP A 313 -3.50 77.21 74.47
N GLU A 314 -3.21 78.48 74.18
CA GLU A 314 -2.66 79.47 75.11
C GLU A 314 -2.66 80.86 74.44
N GLU A 315 -3.33 81.80 75.10
CA GLU A 315 -3.38 83.25 74.90
C GLU A 315 -4.32 83.82 73.80
N ASP A 316 -5.29 84.61 74.25
CA ASP A 316 -6.10 85.58 73.48
C ASP A 316 -5.18 86.56 72.73
N VAL A 317 -4.78 86.18 71.51
CA VAL A 317 -4.17 87.09 70.53
C VAL A 317 -5.30 87.65 69.66
N PRO A 318 -5.50 88.98 69.59
CA PRO A 318 -6.48 89.56 68.67
C PRO A 318 -6.15 89.12 67.23
N VAL A 319 -7.18 88.69 66.50
CA VAL A 319 -7.19 88.07 65.16
C VAL A 319 -6.72 89.03 64.06
N SER A 320 -5.62 89.75 64.26
CA SER A 320 -5.22 90.90 63.43
C SER A 320 -3.96 90.68 62.61
N THR A 321 -3.40 89.47 62.51
CA THR A 321 -2.32 89.21 61.56
C THR A 321 -2.53 87.90 60.82
N LEU A 322 -3.36 87.96 59.78
CA LEU A 322 -3.40 86.96 58.73
C LEU A 322 -2.10 87.12 57.92
N LYS A 323 -1.01 86.46 58.32
CA LYS A 323 0.21 86.43 57.51
C LYS A 323 -0.06 85.59 56.27
N VAL A 324 -0.40 86.23 55.16
CA VAL A 324 -0.60 85.56 53.87
C VAL A 324 0.76 85.09 53.36
N ASP A 325 0.96 83.77 53.30
CA ASP A 325 2.16 83.18 52.68
C ASP A 325 2.03 83.25 51.16
N VAL A 326 2.46 84.38 50.59
CA VAL A 326 2.47 84.63 49.14
C VAL A 326 3.22 83.53 48.40
N LYS A 327 4.30 82.99 48.98
CA LYS A 327 5.07 81.91 48.36
C LYS A 327 4.26 80.61 48.34
N GLY A 328 3.62 80.25 49.45
CA GLY A 328 2.78 79.05 49.54
C GLY A 328 1.56 79.09 48.61
N GLU A 329 0.91 80.23 48.45
CA GLU A 329 -0.23 80.39 47.53
C GLU A 329 0.20 80.41 46.06
N LEU A 330 1.36 81.01 45.74
CA LEU A 330 1.92 80.99 44.39
C LEU A 330 2.37 79.57 43.99
N GLU A 331 2.97 78.81 44.91
CA GLU A 331 3.27 77.38 44.74
C GLU A 331 1.99 76.53 44.60
N ARG A 332 0.89 76.91 45.27
CA ARG A 332 -0.41 76.24 45.11
C ARG A 332 -1.01 76.52 43.73
N ALA A 333 -0.98 77.78 43.26
CA ALA A 333 -1.46 78.16 41.94
C ALA A 333 -0.69 77.42 40.82
N VAL A 334 0.64 77.40 40.88
CA VAL A 334 1.48 76.68 39.91
C VAL A 334 1.19 75.17 39.93
N ARG A 335 0.94 74.58 41.12
CA ARG A 335 0.52 73.18 41.22
C ARG A 335 -0.83 72.93 40.55
N MET A 336 -1.79 73.84 40.71
CA MET A 336 -3.10 73.73 40.05
C MET A 336 -3.00 73.83 38.53
N ASP A 337 -2.19 74.75 38.00
CA ASP A 337 -1.96 74.88 36.56
C ASP A 337 -1.29 73.63 35.97
N ARG A 338 -0.30 73.09 36.69
CA ARG A 338 0.35 71.84 36.32
C ARG A 338 -0.61 70.65 36.36
N LEU A 339 -1.48 70.58 37.37
CA LEU A 339 -2.52 69.54 37.44
C LEU A 339 -3.52 69.67 36.30
N ALA A 340 -3.91 70.89 35.92
CA ALA A 340 -4.79 71.12 34.77
C ALA A 340 -4.13 70.69 33.44
N LEU A 341 -2.82 70.92 33.26
CA LEU A 341 -2.08 70.42 32.12
C LEU A 341 -2.00 68.89 32.08
N LEU A 342 -1.73 68.26 33.23
CA LEU A 342 -1.72 66.80 33.34
C LEU A 342 -3.10 66.19 33.07
N GLY A 343 -4.18 66.80 33.57
CA GLY A 343 -5.54 66.35 33.29
C GLY A 343 -5.94 66.48 31.82
N ARG A 344 -5.48 67.54 31.13
CA ARG A 344 -5.65 67.67 29.67
C ARG A 344 -4.87 66.60 28.91
N GLN A 345 -3.65 66.29 29.36
CA GLN A 345 -2.82 65.24 28.78
C GLN A 345 -3.48 63.87 28.95
N GLU A 346 -3.95 63.55 30.16
CA GLU A 346 -4.67 62.32 30.46
C GLU A 346 -5.93 62.18 29.60
N SER A 347 -6.81 63.18 29.61
CA SER A 347 -8.05 63.14 28.83
C SER A 347 -7.84 62.96 27.33
N GLY A 348 -6.80 63.58 26.76
CA GLY A 348 -6.52 63.40 25.34
C GLY A 348 -5.78 62.09 25.02
N LEU A 349 -4.98 61.55 25.93
CA LEU A 349 -4.45 60.19 25.81
C LEU A 349 -5.57 59.16 25.90
N ASP A 350 -6.54 59.34 26.79
CA ASP A 350 -7.73 58.49 26.89
C ASP A 350 -8.54 58.53 25.59
N ALA A 351 -8.75 59.71 25.01
CA ALA A 351 -9.46 59.85 23.74
C ALA A 351 -8.76 59.13 22.58
N VAL A 352 -7.43 59.17 22.52
CA VAL A 352 -6.64 58.45 21.52
C VAL A 352 -6.69 56.94 21.77
N THR A 353 -6.56 56.52 23.02
CA THR A 353 -6.62 55.11 23.42
C THR A 353 -7.99 54.52 23.08
N ASP A 354 -9.06 55.23 23.40
CA ASP A 354 -10.43 54.88 23.03
C ASP A 354 -10.60 54.74 21.50
N HIS A 355 -10.02 55.66 20.73
CA HIS A 355 -10.08 55.60 19.27
C HIS A 355 -9.32 54.38 18.72
N MET A 356 -8.14 54.07 19.29
CA MET A 356 -7.36 52.89 18.91
C MET A 356 -8.08 51.58 19.27
N GLU A 357 -8.58 51.46 20.51
CA GLU A 357 -9.23 50.25 21.02
C GLU A 357 -10.61 50.00 20.39
N LYS A 358 -11.43 51.03 20.19
CA LYS A 358 -12.80 50.88 19.72
C LYS A 358 -12.93 50.89 18.19
N GLN A 359 -11.98 51.49 17.47
CA GLN A 359 -12.11 51.67 16.01
C GLN A 359 -10.97 51.03 15.22
N LEU A 360 -9.71 51.33 15.54
CA LEU A 360 -8.58 50.91 14.71
C LEU A 360 -8.26 49.41 14.88
N ILE A 361 -8.12 48.94 16.12
CA ILE A 361 -7.75 47.56 16.43
C ILE A 361 -8.81 46.56 15.95
N PRO A 362 -10.12 46.74 16.24
CA PRO A 362 -11.15 45.81 15.79
C PRO A 362 -11.20 45.72 14.26
N ARG A 363 -11.13 46.85 13.55
CA ARG A 363 -11.13 46.86 12.08
C ARG A 363 -9.90 46.18 11.49
N LEU A 364 -8.72 46.37 12.09
CA LEU A 364 -7.51 45.66 11.69
C LEU A 364 -7.66 44.14 11.92
N GLN A 365 -8.27 43.75 13.05
CA GLN A 365 -8.49 42.35 13.38
C GLN A 365 -9.53 41.69 12.45
N ASP A 366 -10.62 42.38 12.13
CA ASP A 366 -11.66 41.91 11.21
C ASP A 366 -11.10 41.75 9.78
N THR A 367 -10.35 42.74 9.30
CA THR A 367 -9.71 42.65 7.97
C THR A 367 -8.62 41.57 7.94
N TYR A 368 -7.86 41.40 9.02
CA TYR A 368 -6.86 40.33 9.14
C TYR A 368 -7.50 38.94 9.16
N THR A 369 -8.56 38.74 9.96
CA THR A 369 -9.24 37.44 10.07
C THR A 369 -9.90 37.03 8.76
N ASP A 370 -10.64 37.91 8.09
CA ASP A 370 -11.25 37.63 6.78
C ASP A 370 -10.17 37.35 5.70
N LEU A 371 -9.06 38.12 5.69
CA LEU A 371 -7.95 37.85 4.78
C LEU A 371 -7.25 36.52 5.10
N HIS A 372 -7.09 36.19 6.39
CA HIS A 372 -6.46 34.96 6.83
C HIS A 372 -7.29 33.73 6.47
N GLU A 373 -8.60 33.75 6.74
CA GLU A 373 -9.52 32.68 6.36
C GLU A 373 -9.48 32.42 4.85
N ARG A 374 -9.46 33.48 4.03
CA ARG A 374 -9.32 33.34 2.58
C ARG A 374 -7.96 32.84 2.15
N SER A 375 -6.89 33.21 2.85
CA SER A 375 -5.55 32.69 2.58
C SER A 375 -5.46 31.19 2.85
N ILE A 376 -6.10 30.71 3.92
CA ILE A 376 -6.17 29.28 4.24
C ILE A 376 -6.94 28.56 3.12
N ALA A 377 -8.11 29.07 2.74
CA ALA A 377 -8.89 28.50 1.65
C ALA A 377 -8.09 28.47 0.32
N ALA A 378 -7.33 29.53 0.02
CA ALA A 378 -6.49 29.58 -1.17
C ALA A 378 -5.40 28.49 -1.15
N VAL A 379 -4.70 28.32 -0.02
CA VAL A 379 -3.68 27.27 0.15
C VAL A 379 -4.28 25.87 0.06
N GLU A 380 -5.45 25.65 0.67
CA GLU A 380 -6.17 24.37 0.55
C GLU A 380 -6.57 24.09 -0.90
N THR A 381 -7.08 25.09 -1.63
CA THR A 381 -7.41 24.93 -3.04
C THR A 381 -6.18 24.66 -3.90
N GLU A 382 -5.04 25.29 -3.62
CA GLU A 382 -3.77 25.04 -4.32
C GLU A 382 -3.27 23.61 -4.06
N ALA A 383 -3.39 23.12 -2.82
CA ALA A 383 -3.03 21.76 -2.46
C ALA A 383 -3.93 20.73 -3.19
N ILE A 384 -5.24 20.98 -3.26
CA ILE A 384 -6.18 20.10 -3.99
C ILE A 384 -5.89 20.11 -5.49
N VAL A 385 -5.62 21.29 -6.08
CA VAL A 385 -5.25 21.39 -7.50
C VAL A 385 -3.94 20.67 -7.78
N SER A 386 -2.94 20.80 -6.90
CA SER A 386 -1.66 20.12 -7.03
C SER A 386 -1.84 18.59 -6.96
N ALA A 387 -2.62 18.09 -6.02
CA ALA A 387 -2.94 16.66 -5.92
C ALA A 387 -3.69 16.16 -7.16
N LEU A 388 -4.63 16.94 -7.72
CA LEU A 388 -5.32 16.56 -8.95
C LEU A 388 -4.36 16.49 -10.15
N ILE A 389 -3.39 17.40 -10.23
CA ILE A 389 -2.36 17.37 -11.28
C ILE A 389 -1.52 16.11 -11.16
N GLU A 390 -1.08 15.76 -9.94
CA GLU A 390 -0.31 14.54 -9.66
C GLU A 390 -1.10 13.28 -10.04
N GLU A 391 -2.36 13.17 -9.65
CA GLU A 391 -3.22 12.03 -10.02
C GLU A 391 -3.45 11.94 -11.53
N LEU A 392 -3.56 13.07 -12.24
CA LEU A 392 -3.68 13.07 -13.71
C LEU A 392 -2.38 12.67 -14.40
N GLU A 393 -1.23 13.05 -13.84
CA GLU A 393 0.09 12.60 -14.29
C GLU A 393 0.25 11.10 -14.06
N ASP A 394 -0.12 10.58 -12.89
CA ASP A 394 -0.10 9.14 -12.58
C ASP A 394 -1.00 8.32 -13.51
N ILE A 395 -2.20 8.82 -13.82
CA ILE A 395 -3.09 8.19 -14.80
C ILE A 395 -2.45 8.17 -16.19
N ASN A 396 -1.83 9.28 -16.60
CA ASN A 396 -1.16 9.36 -17.89
C ASN A 396 0.04 8.39 -17.97
N ASP A 397 0.83 8.29 -16.90
CA ASP A 397 1.95 7.36 -16.81
C ASP A 397 1.47 5.90 -16.85
N ALA A 398 0.37 5.57 -16.16
CA ALA A 398 -0.24 4.24 -16.23
C ALA A 398 -0.76 3.92 -17.64
N VAL A 399 -1.33 4.90 -18.35
CA VAL A 399 -1.80 4.74 -19.74
C VAL A 399 -0.62 4.50 -20.68
N GLU A 400 0.50 5.23 -20.53
CA GLU A 400 1.71 5.00 -21.33
C GLU A 400 2.38 3.64 -21.01
N ALA A 401 2.36 3.22 -19.74
CA ALA A 401 2.80 1.87 -19.34
C ALA A 401 1.92 0.76 -19.94
N ALA A 402 0.60 0.98 -20.02
CA ALA A 402 -0.33 0.03 -20.66
C ALA A 402 -0.15 -0.03 -22.19
N LYS A 403 0.10 1.10 -22.85
CA LYS A 403 0.37 1.12 -24.30
C LYS A 403 1.68 0.41 -24.67
N SER A 404 2.71 0.57 -23.85
CA SER A 404 4.01 -0.10 -24.09
C SER A 404 3.93 -1.62 -23.90
N THR A 405 3.16 -2.11 -22.93
CA THR A 405 2.91 -3.55 -22.72
C THR A 405 2.01 -4.20 -23.77
N THR A 406 1.17 -3.44 -24.47
CA THR A 406 0.26 -3.99 -25.50
C THR A 406 0.95 -4.21 -26.86
N SER A 407 2.12 -3.59 -27.10
CA SER A 407 2.82 -3.68 -28.40
C SER A 407 3.82 -4.83 -28.52
N GLU A 408 4.17 -5.50 -27.43
CA GLU A 408 5.14 -6.61 -27.46
C GLU A 408 4.49 -7.93 -26.98
N SER A 409 4.33 -8.85 -27.94
CA SER A 409 4.19 -10.32 -27.78
C SER A 409 3.05 -10.91 -26.93
N VAL A 410 1.83 -10.91 -27.48
CA VAL A 410 0.66 -11.66 -26.97
C VAL A 410 0.91 -13.18 -26.76
N GLU A 411 1.96 -13.75 -27.37
CA GLU A 411 2.34 -15.16 -27.15
C GLU A 411 3.33 -15.38 -25.99
N ASP A 412 4.14 -14.37 -25.60
CA ASP A 412 5.07 -14.47 -24.46
C ASP A 412 4.46 -13.91 -23.17
N SER A 413 3.49 -12.98 -23.24
CA SER A 413 2.89 -12.36 -22.05
C SER A 413 2.21 -13.39 -21.12
N HIS A 414 1.61 -14.44 -21.66
CA HIS A 414 0.98 -15.48 -20.84
C HIS A 414 1.99 -16.34 -20.08
N ALA A 415 3.16 -16.60 -20.67
CA ALA A 415 4.23 -17.33 -20.01
C ALA A 415 4.95 -16.45 -18.98
N ILE A 416 5.16 -15.16 -19.28
CA ILE A 416 5.74 -14.18 -18.37
C ILE A 416 4.82 -13.94 -17.16
N LEU A 417 3.51 -13.76 -17.40
CA LEU A 417 2.52 -13.59 -16.34
C LEU A 417 2.41 -14.84 -15.44
N GLU A 418 2.53 -16.04 -16.01
CA GLU A 418 2.54 -17.28 -15.22
C GLU A 418 3.79 -17.37 -14.32
N VAL A 419 4.95 -16.94 -14.82
CA VAL A 419 6.19 -16.86 -14.03
C VAL A 419 6.09 -15.79 -12.93
N GLU A 420 5.61 -14.59 -13.25
CA GLU A 420 5.41 -13.51 -12.28
C GLU A 420 4.37 -13.87 -11.22
N MET A 421 3.26 -14.51 -11.61
CA MET A 421 2.27 -15.02 -10.65
C MET A 421 2.85 -16.09 -9.73
N VAL A 422 3.69 -16.99 -10.24
CA VAL A 422 4.36 -18.01 -9.43
C VAL A 422 5.33 -17.37 -8.44
N ASP A 423 6.07 -16.33 -8.84
CA ASP A 423 7.03 -15.65 -7.97
C ASP A 423 6.33 -14.79 -6.91
N LEU A 424 5.28 -14.04 -7.27
CA LEU A 424 4.43 -13.34 -6.30
C LEU A 424 3.76 -14.28 -5.30
N LEU A 425 3.29 -15.46 -5.76
CA LEU A 425 2.73 -16.46 -4.86
C LEU A 425 3.79 -17.02 -3.92
N LYS A 426 5.01 -17.29 -4.37
CA LYS A 426 6.12 -17.73 -3.51
C LYS A 426 6.50 -16.68 -2.47
N GLU A 427 6.52 -15.41 -2.83
CA GLU A 427 6.79 -14.30 -1.90
C GLU A 427 5.71 -14.22 -0.82
N LEU A 428 4.43 -14.19 -1.22
CA LEU A 428 3.30 -14.09 -0.30
C LEU A 428 3.08 -15.33 0.58
N LEU A 429 3.50 -16.52 0.10
CA LEU A 429 3.43 -17.78 0.86
C LEU A 429 4.69 -18.02 1.71
N GLY A 430 5.82 -17.39 1.37
CA GLY A 430 7.10 -17.53 2.09
C GLY A 430 7.06 -16.99 3.51
N ASP A 431 6.22 -15.99 3.77
CA ASP A 431 6.06 -15.38 5.10
C ASP A 431 5.03 -16.09 5.99
N SER A 432 4.34 -17.12 5.48
CA SER A 432 3.33 -17.85 6.24
C SER A 432 3.94 -19.11 6.89
N PRO A 433 3.97 -19.22 8.23
CA PRO A 433 4.55 -20.37 8.92
C PRO A 433 3.70 -21.63 8.70
N GLY A 434 4.04 -22.43 7.67
CA GLY A 434 3.47 -23.77 7.46
C GLY A 434 3.13 -24.17 6.01
N SER A 435 3.25 -23.28 5.01
CA SER A 435 2.90 -23.59 3.62
C SER A 435 4.12 -23.70 2.71
N ASN A 436 4.81 -24.85 2.72
CA ASN A 436 5.71 -25.22 1.64
C ASN A 436 4.90 -25.74 0.44
N THR A 437 4.16 -24.85 -0.21
CA THR A 437 3.42 -25.17 -1.44
C THR A 437 4.35 -25.03 -2.63
N VAL A 438 4.81 -26.18 -3.14
CA VAL A 438 5.58 -26.24 -4.39
C VAL A 438 4.59 -26.07 -5.55
N LEU A 439 4.63 -24.91 -6.20
CA LEU A 439 3.83 -24.61 -7.40
C LEU A 439 4.60 -25.13 -8.62
N LEU A 440 4.18 -26.28 -9.16
CA LEU A 440 4.84 -26.92 -10.31
C LEU A 440 4.03 -26.74 -11.60
N ASP A 441 2.71 -26.84 -11.51
CA ASP A 441 1.82 -26.78 -12.67
C ASP A 441 0.85 -25.59 -12.61
N ARG A 442 0.38 -25.14 -13.78
CA ARG A 442 -0.69 -24.12 -13.94
C ARG A 442 -1.93 -24.39 -13.08
N ARG A 443 -2.22 -25.67 -12.81
CA ARG A 443 -3.34 -26.09 -11.96
C ARG A 443 -3.11 -25.77 -10.49
N ASP A 444 -1.86 -25.85 -10.02
CA ASP A 444 -1.48 -25.53 -8.65
C ASP A 444 -1.59 -24.00 -8.43
N VAL A 445 -1.16 -23.21 -9.42
CA VAL A 445 -1.32 -21.75 -9.41
C VAL A 445 -2.80 -21.35 -9.31
N VAL A 446 -3.66 -21.94 -10.14
CA VAL A 446 -5.11 -21.66 -10.10
C VAL A 446 -5.73 -22.11 -8.78
N ALA A 447 -5.32 -23.27 -8.24
CA ALA A 447 -5.80 -23.74 -6.95
C ALA A 447 -5.42 -22.77 -5.82
N GLU A 448 -4.20 -22.24 -5.81
CA GLU A 448 -3.74 -21.35 -4.74
C GLU A 448 -4.29 -19.94 -4.86
N VAL A 449 -4.47 -19.43 -6.07
CA VAL A 449 -5.23 -18.18 -6.32
C VAL A 449 -6.68 -18.34 -5.84
N SER A 450 -7.31 -19.49 -6.07
CA SER A 450 -8.66 -19.74 -5.57
C SER A 450 -8.72 -19.78 -4.04
N LYS A 451 -7.74 -20.38 -3.37
CA LYS A 451 -7.63 -20.37 -1.91
C LYS A 451 -7.37 -18.97 -1.35
N LEU A 452 -6.52 -18.18 -1.99
CA LEU A 452 -6.27 -16.78 -1.61
C LEU A 452 -7.53 -15.93 -1.80
N SER A 453 -8.27 -16.12 -2.88
CA SER A 453 -9.54 -15.43 -3.11
C SER A 453 -10.57 -15.78 -2.03
N ALA A 454 -10.65 -17.05 -1.61
CA ALA A 454 -11.51 -17.48 -0.52
C ALA A 454 -11.06 -16.90 0.83
N ARG A 455 -9.75 -16.84 1.10
CA ARG A 455 -9.19 -16.21 2.31
C ARG A 455 -9.46 -14.71 2.33
N HIS A 456 -9.33 -14.04 1.18
CA HIS A 456 -9.64 -12.63 1.03
C HIS A 456 -11.13 -12.35 1.25
N ALA A 457 -12.02 -13.15 0.66
CA ALA A 457 -13.46 -13.05 0.88
C ALA A 457 -13.83 -13.27 2.36
N ALA A 458 -13.19 -14.25 3.03
CA ALA A 458 -13.38 -14.48 4.46
C ALA A 458 -12.87 -13.31 5.32
N SER A 459 -11.72 -12.74 4.97
CA SER A 459 -11.17 -11.54 5.65
C SER A 459 -12.07 -10.32 5.46
N LYS A 460 -12.58 -10.10 4.24
CA LYS A 460 -13.51 -9.01 3.94
C LYS A 460 -14.82 -9.16 4.72
N ALA A 461 -15.38 -10.38 4.77
CA ALA A 461 -16.57 -10.66 5.57
C ALA A 461 -16.31 -10.43 7.07
N ALA A 462 -15.15 -10.84 7.59
CA ALA A 462 -14.77 -10.58 8.99
C ALA A 462 -14.58 -9.07 9.27
N TYR A 463 -14.06 -8.30 8.31
CA TYR A 463 -13.94 -6.84 8.42
C TYR A 463 -15.30 -6.14 8.40
N GLU A 464 -16.21 -6.56 7.52
CA GLU A 464 -17.60 -6.06 7.49
C GLU A 464 -18.35 -6.39 8.81
N GLU A 465 -18.12 -7.58 9.37
CA GLU A 465 -18.64 -7.96 10.69
C GLU A 465 -18.00 -7.12 11.81
N TRP A 466 -16.69 -6.86 11.75
CA TRP A 466 -16.00 -6.03 12.73
C TRP A 466 -16.46 -4.57 12.68
N THR A 467 -16.56 -3.97 11.49
CA THR A 467 -17.01 -2.58 11.31
C THR A 467 -18.46 -2.36 11.73
N SER A 468 -19.35 -3.33 11.45
CA SER A 468 -20.73 -3.28 11.93
C SER A 468 -20.82 -3.40 13.45
N LYS A 469 -20.00 -4.26 14.08
CA LYS A 469 -19.89 -4.34 15.56
C LYS A 469 -19.28 -3.09 16.18
N LEU A 470 -18.28 -2.49 15.53
CA LEU A 470 -17.57 -1.31 16.01
C LEU A 470 -18.51 -0.12 16.20
N ARG A 471 -19.43 0.11 15.25
CA ARG A 471 -20.44 1.17 15.37
C ARG A 471 -21.31 0.96 16.62
N GLY A 472 -21.75 -0.27 16.87
CA GLY A 472 -22.51 -0.62 18.07
C GLY A 472 -21.71 -0.41 19.35
N GLN A 473 -20.45 -0.84 19.38
CA GLN A 473 -19.55 -0.68 20.53
C GLN A 473 -19.20 0.78 20.82
N ILE A 474 -18.98 1.60 19.78
CA ILE A 474 -18.77 3.04 19.93
C ILE A 474 -20.04 3.72 20.45
N GLN A 475 -21.21 3.31 19.96
CA GLN A 475 -22.48 3.84 20.45
C GLN A 475 -22.72 3.46 21.91
N GLU A 476 -22.43 2.22 22.30
CA GLU A 476 -22.50 1.73 23.68
C GLU A 476 -21.52 2.50 24.58
N LEU A 477 -20.25 2.62 24.17
CA LEU A 477 -19.25 3.43 24.87
C LEU A 477 -19.69 4.89 24.99
N SER A 478 -20.21 5.50 23.92
CA SER A 478 -20.67 6.89 23.96
C SER A 478 -21.87 7.04 24.91
N SER A 479 -22.83 6.13 24.89
CA SER A 479 -24.02 6.21 25.75
C SER A 479 -23.71 5.93 27.22
N GLY A 480 -22.73 5.08 27.52
CA GLY A 480 -22.34 4.75 28.89
C GLY A 480 -21.30 5.70 29.49
N THR A 481 -20.30 6.09 28.71
CA THR A 481 -19.17 6.89 29.23
C THR A 481 -19.37 8.39 29.12
N VAL A 482 -20.10 8.91 28.14
CA VAL A 482 -20.34 10.36 28.01
C VAL A 482 -21.11 10.94 29.19
N PRO A 483 -22.22 10.35 29.69
CA PRO A 483 -22.88 10.89 30.88
C PRO A 483 -22.00 10.75 32.14
N LEU A 484 -21.15 9.72 32.21
CA LEU A 484 -20.25 9.49 33.34
C LEU A 484 -19.06 10.48 33.32
N LEU A 485 -18.48 10.76 32.15
CA LEU A 485 -17.48 11.81 31.95
C LEU A 485 -18.09 13.20 32.17
N SER A 486 -19.29 13.45 31.64
CA SER A 486 -20.01 14.72 31.83
C SER A 486 -20.26 15.00 33.31
N THR A 487 -20.78 14.03 34.07
CA THR A 487 -20.98 14.18 35.52
C THR A 487 -19.66 14.41 36.26
N VAL A 488 -18.60 13.69 35.88
CA VAL A 488 -17.26 13.86 36.45
C VAL A 488 -16.67 15.25 36.15
N TYR A 489 -16.86 15.80 34.96
CA TYR A 489 -16.40 17.15 34.60
C TYR A 489 -17.29 18.26 35.18
N THR A 490 -18.60 18.05 35.37
CA THR A 490 -19.47 19.03 36.05
C THR A 490 -19.13 19.24 37.52
N HIS A 491 -18.47 18.26 38.14
CA HIS A 491 -17.97 18.35 39.53
C HIS A 491 -16.48 18.68 39.60
N ALA A 492 -15.82 18.91 38.46
CA ALA A 492 -14.45 19.39 38.43
C ALA A 492 -14.40 20.90 38.70
N PRO A 493 -13.43 21.41 39.48
CA PRO A 493 -13.37 22.81 39.86
C PRO A 493 -13.13 23.76 38.67
N VAL A 494 -12.59 23.27 37.54
CA VAL A 494 -12.36 24.02 36.30
C VAL A 494 -12.47 23.06 35.11
N ASN A 495 -13.03 23.50 33.97
CA ASN A 495 -13.18 22.67 32.75
C ASN A 495 -11.86 22.13 32.16
N THR A 496 -10.70 22.59 32.64
CA THR A 496 -9.37 22.18 32.19
C THR A 496 -8.58 21.40 33.23
N SER A 497 -9.13 21.16 34.43
CA SER A 497 -8.43 20.38 35.46
C SER A 497 -8.68 18.88 35.25
N GLN A 498 -7.68 18.06 35.61
CA GLN A 498 -7.83 16.61 35.58
C GLN A 498 -8.99 16.19 36.49
N PRO A 499 -9.89 15.30 36.04
CA PRO A 499 -10.94 14.79 36.89
C PRO A 499 -10.32 14.12 38.13
N PHE A 500 -10.85 14.44 39.31
CA PHE A 500 -10.32 14.04 40.62
C PHE A 500 -9.02 14.72 41.10
N ALA A 501 -8.56 15.81 40.47
CA ALA A 501 -7.48 16.60 41.03
C ALA A 501 -7.86 17.08 42.45
N PRO A 502 -7.01 16.87 43.48
CA PRO A 502 -7.29 17.37 44.82
C PRO A 502 -7.41 18.88 44.75
N GLY A 503 -8.43 19.44 45.44
CA GLY A 503 -8.64 20.89 45.48
C GLY A 503 -7.38 21.64 45.93
N PRO A 504 -7.23 22.92 45.59
CA PRO A 504 -5.98 23.67 45.80
C PRO A 504 -5.49 23.65 47.26
N ALA A 505 -6.41 23.63 48.22
CA ALA A 505 -6.09 23.47 49.64
C ALA A 505 -5.49 22.09 49.99
N LEU A 506 -6.01 21.01 49.41
CA LEU A 506 -5.48 19.65 49.58
C LEU A 506 -4.17 19.45 48.82
N ALA A 507 -4.03 20.04 47.64
CA ALA A 507 -2.77 20.03 46.90
C ALA A 507 -1.66 20.78 47.66
N ALA A 508 -1.99 21.94 48.24
CA ALA A 508 -1.08 22.68 49.11
C ALA A 508 -0.71 21.88 50.36
N LEU A 509 -1.68 21.22 51.01
CA LEU A 509 -1.43 20.34 52.15
C LEU A 509 -0.57 19.12 51.77
N GLN A 510 -0.78 18.53 50.59
CA GLN A 510 0.02 17.41 50.09
C GLN A 510 1.46 17.85 49.77
N ALA A 511 1.64 19.04 49.24
CA ALA A 511 2.97 19.63 49.02
C ALA A 511 3.68 19.90 50.35
N ASP A 512 2.99 20.48 51.34
CA ASP A 512 3.55 20.78 52.67
C ASP A 512 3.90 19.49 53.44
N THR A 513 3.03 18.47 53.37
CA THR A 513 3.31 17.16 53.99
C THR A 513 4.46 16.42 53.30
N ARG A 514 4.58 16.51 51.96
CA ARG A 514 5.75 15.97 51.25
C ARG A 514 7.03 16.72 51.61
N ALA A 515 6.99 18.05 51.70
CA ALA A 515 8.14 18.86 52.11
C ALA A 515 8.59 18.51 53.54
N LYS A 516 7.65 18.39 54.48
CA LYS A 516 7.94 17.93 55.84
C LYS A 516 8.42 16.49 55.89
N ALA A 517 7.89 15.60 55.05
CA ALA A 517 8.37 14.23 54.96
C ALA A 517 9.80 14.18 54.41
N SER A 518 10.14 14.96 53.38
CA SER A 518 11.52 15.05 52.90
C SER A 518 12.46 15.65 53.94
N GLU A 519 12.02 16.68 54.67
CA GLU A 519 12.81 17.27 55.76
C GLU A 519 13.04 16.26 56.89
N LEU A 520 12.04 15.45 57.25
CA LEU A 520 12.19 14.36 58.21
C LEU A 520 13.09 13.25 57.70
N VAL A 521 13.03 12.91 56.42
CA VAL A 521 13.94 11.93 55.80
C VAL A 521 15.37 12.45 55.79
N GLU A 522 15.59 13.73 55.50
CA GLU A 522 16.92 14.36 55.59
C GLU A 522 17.42 14.45 57.04
N ALA A 523 16.55 14.78 57.99
CA ALA A 523 16.88 14.78 59.41
C ALA A 523 17.20 13.36 59.92
N ALA A 524 16.44 12.36 59.48
CA ALA A 524 16.71 10.94 59.77
C ALA A 524 18.02 10.49 59.13
N ALA A 525 18.33 10.90 57.90
CA ALA A 525 19.61 10.61 57.24
C ALA A 525 20.79 11.29 57.95
N LYS A 526 20.62 12.52 58.45
CA LYS A 526 21.61 13.20 59.30
C LYS A 526 21.82 12.47 60.61
N LEU A 527 20.74 12.09 61.30
CA LEU A 527 20.80 11.27 62.51
C LEU A 527 21.46 9.91 62.26
N GLN A 528 21.18 9.26 61.13
CA GLN A 528 21.85 8.01 60.76
C GLN A 528 23.34 8.23 60.53
N LYS A 529 23.73 9.33 59.86
CA LYS A 529 25.13 9.70 59.66
C LYS A 529 25.85 10.05 60.97
N ASP A 530 25.14 10.65 61.93
CA ASP A 530 25.68 11.00 63.26
C ASP A 530 25.73 9.79 64.22
N THR A 531 24.85 8.80 64.02
CA THR A 531 24.83 7.54 64.80
C THR A 531 25.70 6.45 64.19
N GLU A 532 26.05 6.56 62.91
CA GLU A 532 27.08 5.74 62.28
C GLU A 532 28.45 6.06 62.90
N LEU A 533 28.81 5.26 63.91
CA LEU A 533 30.13 5.31 64.53
C LEU A 533 31.21 5.39 63.45
N SER A 534 31.99 6.48 63.48
CA SER A 534 33.14 6.71 62.62
C SER A 534 33.99 5.43 62.54
N SER A 535 34.53 5.11 61.38
CA SER A 535 35.38 3.91 61.18
C SER A 535 36.53 3.81 62.19
N ARG A 536 36.98 4.96 62.71
CA ARG A 536 37.98 5.07 63.78
C ARG A 536 37.43 4.64 65.15
N ASP A 537 36.19 4.98 65.45
CA ASP A 537 35.54 4.60 66.71
C ASP A 537 35.05 3.15 66.66
N LYS A 538 34.62 2.64 65.49
CA LYS A 538 34.40 1.20 65.27
C LYS A 538 35.68 0.39 65.48
N LYS A 539 36.84 0.88 64.99
CA LYS A 539 38.15 0.27 65.27
C LYS A 539 38.54 0.34 66.74
N LYS A 540 38.32 1.48 67.41
CA LYS A 540 38.58 1.59 68.86
C LYS A 540 37.69 0.68 69.67
N LEU A 541 36.39 0.60 69.35
CA LEU A 541 35.44 -0.28 70.01
C LEU A 541 35.80 -1.76 69.77
N GLY A 542 36.20 -2.11 68.54
CA GLY A 542 36.73 -3.43 68.20
C GLY A 542 38.00 -3.78 68.97
N LEU A 543 38.97 -2.86 69.04
CA LEU A 543 40.19 -3.03 69.84
C LEU A 543 39.89 -3.08 71.34
N PHE A 544 38.89 -2.34 71.82
CA PHE A 544 38.46 -2.36 73.22
C PHE A 544 37.78 -3.69 73.56
N LEU A 545 36.92 -4.20 72.67
CA LEU A 545 36.30 -5.52 72.76
C LEU A 545 37.33 -6.64 72.68
N GLU A 546 38.31 -6.58 71.77
CA GLU A 546 39.42 -7.55 71.70
C GLU A 546 40.26 -7.53 72.98
N LYS A 547 40.56 -6.33 73.52
CA LYS A 547 41.31 -6.18 74.77
C LYS A 547 40.53 -6.64 76.00
N TRP A 548 39.20 -6.53 75.98
CA TRP A 548 38.32 -7.05 77.04
C TRP A 548 38.09 -8.55 76.92
N ALA A 549 38.02 -9.10 75.71
CA ALA A 549 37.87 -10.53 75.46
C ALA A 549 39.19 -11.31 75.72
N GLN A 550 40.32 -10.61 75.80
CA GLN A 550 41.63 -11.18 76.18
C GLN A 550 41.95 -11.08 77.69
N LYS A 551 40.96 -10.75 78.52
CA LYS A 551 40.98 -10.95 79.98
C LYS A 551 39.89 -11.94 80.35
#